data_AF-A0A6P0RL73-F1
#
_entry.id   AF-A0A6P0RL73-F1
#
_cell.length_a   1.000
_cell.length_b   1.000
_cell.length_c   1.000
_cell.angle_alpha   90.00
_cell.angle_beta   90.00
_cell.angle_gamma   90.00
#
_symmetry.space_group_name_H-M   'P 1'
#
loop_
_entity.id
_entity.type
_entity.pdbx_description
1 polymer ?
#
loop_
_entity_poly.entity_id
_entity_poly.type
_entity_poly.pdbx_seq_one_letter_code
_entity_poly.pdbx_strand_id
1 'polypeptide(L)'
;MLTVVQLSLVNRALSRLYSQSGCGLEKLQLETAERIERALATYTIVAWRLLWLTYEARYNPEAPADTILSTIEWQALYCTVNKTSTLPEHPPTIKTCIFWLAALGGFLCRN
;
A
#
# COMPACT_ATOMS: atom_id res chain seq x y z
N MET A 1 11.78 -1.65 18.52
CA MET A 1 12.36 -2.84 17.85
C MET A 1 11.81 -3.07 16.44
N LEU A 2 10.55 -2.71 16.14
CA LEU A 2 9.94 -2.79 14.79
C LEU A 2 10.59 -1.87 13.73
N THR A 3 11.01 -0.66 14.09
CA THR A 3 11.59 0.32 13.17
C THR A 3 12.93 -0.10 12.54
N VAL A 4 13.78 -0.84 13.27
CA VAL A 4 15.11 -1.26 12.78
C VAL A 4 14.99 -2.41 11.77
N VAL A 5 14.05 -3.32 11.99
CA VAL A 5 13.82 -4.45 11.07
C VAL A 5 13.21 -3.95 9.76
N GLN A 6 12.27 -3.01 9.84
CA GLN A 6 11.71 -2.31 8.68
C GLN A 6 12.76 -1.59 7.84
N LEU A 7 13.59 -0.77 8.48
CA LEU A 7 14.67 -0.06 7.77
C LEU A 7 15.63 -1.05 7.12
N SER A 8 15.94 -2.18 7.79
CA SER A 8 16.84 -3.20 7.25
C SER A 8 16.24 -4.02 6.09
N LEU A 9 14.92 -4.21 6.06
CA LEU A 9 14.22 -4.90 4.98
C LEU A 9 14.09 -3.99 3.75
N VAL A 10 13.77 -2.72 3.99
CA VAL A 10 13.81 -1.68 2.97
C VAL A 10 15.21 -1.57 2.39
N ASN A 11 16.25 -1.41 3.22
CA ASN A 11 17.62 -1.24 2.73
C ASN A 11 18.12 -2.47 1.95
N ARG A 12 17.68 -3.68 2.33
CA ARG A 12 17.96 -4.92 1.59
C ARG A 12 17.16 -5.06 0.30
N ALA A 13 15.94 -4.53 0.23
CA ALA A 13 15.15 -4.46 -0.99
C ALA A 13 15.76 -3.43 -1.97
N LEU A 14 16.20 -2.27 -1.45
CA LEU A 14 16.91 -1.22 -2.20
C LEU A 14 18.21 -1.75 -2.82
N SER A 15 19.04 -2.45 -2.04
CA SER A 15 20.31 -3.00 -2.55
C SER A 15 20.10 -4.10 -3.59
N ARG A 16 19.02 -4.89 -3.47
CA ARG A 16 18.68 -5.95 -4.46
C ARG A 16 18.16 -5.37 -5.77
N LEU A 17 17.36 -4.31 -5.71
CA LEU A 17 16.88 -3.60 -6.90
C LEU A 17 18.05 -2.92 -7.64
N TYR A 18 19.01 -2.37 -6.90
CA TYR A 18 20.23 -1.79 -7.48
C TYR A 18 21.05 -2.84 -8.25
N SER A 19 21.29 -4.03 -7.66
CA SER A 19 22.11 -5.10 -8.28
C SER A 19 21.43 -5.90 -9.40
N GLN A 20 20.09 -5.91 -9.51
CA GLN A 20 19.41 -6.59 -10.62
C GLN A 20 19.50 -5.83 -11.96
N SER A 21 20.04 -4.61 -11.97
CA SER A 21 20.22 -3.74 -13.14
C SER A 21 21.39 -4.15 -14.05
N GLY A 22 21.82 -5.42 -14.04
CA GLY A 22 22.95 -5.93 -14.85
C GLY A 22 22.66 -6.12 -16.33
N CYS A 23 21.56 -5.59 -16.87
CA CYS A 23 21.22 -5.72 -18.28
C CYS A 23 20.57 -4.43 -18.79
N GLY A 24 21.40 -3.49 -19.26
CA GLY A 24 20.98 -2.42 -20.17
C GLY A 24 20.44 -1.13 -19.55
N LEU A 25 20.45 -0.99 -18.21
CA LEU A 25 20.07 0.27 -17.55
C LEU A 25 21.17 1.35 -17.65
N GLU A 26 22.39 0.96 -18.01
CA GLU A 26 23.59 1.80 -18.10
C GLU A 26 23.52 2.89 -19.19
N LYS A 27 22.56 2.80 -20.12
CA LYS A 27 22.33 3.85 -21.14
C LYS A 27 21.32 4.94 -20.72
N LEU A 28 20.59 4.74 -19.62
CA LEU A 28 19.61 5.72 -19.07
C LEU A 28 20.04 6.32 -17.72
N GLN A 29 21.21 5.96 -17.19
CA GLN A 29 21.60 6.22 -15.79
C GLN A 29 21.97 7.68 -15.43
N LEU A 30 21.85 8.66 -16.33
CA LEU A 30 22.38 10.02 -16.08
C LEU A 30 21.37 11.16 -16.18
N GLU A 31 20.08 10.92 -15.96
CA GLU A 31 19.13 12.05 -15.82
C GLU A 31 18.58 12.31 -14.42
N THR A 32 18.86 11.45 -13.42
CA THR A 32 19.14 11.78 -11.98
C THR A 32 18.87 10.57 -11.09
N ALA A 33 19.93 9.89 -10.64
CA ALA A 33 19.85 8.88 -9.58
C ALA A 33 19.09 9.39 -8.33
N GLU A 34 19.22 10.69 -8.02
CA GLU A 34 18.51 11.37 -6.95
C GLU A 34 16.98 11.35 -7.09
N ARG A 35 16.43 11.46 -8.33
CA ARG A 35 14.98 11.36 -8.56
C ARG A 35 14.47 9.95 -8.40
N ILE A 36 15.28 8.95 -8.79
CA ILE A 36 14.96 7.54 -8.59
C ILE A 36 14.97 7.23 -7.10
N GLU A 37 15.99 7.67 -6.35
CA GLU A 37 16.06 7.47 -4.89
C GLU A 37 14.88 8.14 -4.15
N ARG A 38 14.52 9.38 -4.52
CA ARG A 38 13.36 10.07 -3.94
C ARG A 38 12.04 9.37 -4.25
N ALA A 39 11.85 8.92 -5.48
CA ALA A 39 10.68 8.15 -5.88
C ALA A 39 10.62 6.83 -5.09
N LEU A 40 11.74 6.14 -4.97
CA LEU A 40 11.86 4.87 -4.29
C LEU A 40 11.62 4.99 -2.77
N ALA A 41 12.11 6.05 -2.13
CA ALA A 41 11.79 6.35 -0.73
C ALA A 41 10.28 6.59 -0.53
N THR A 42 9.65 7.32 -1.45
CA THR A 42 8.20 7.59 -1.41
C THR A 42 7.40 6.30 -1.60
N TYR A 43 7.73 5.49 -2.61
CA TYR A 43 7.09 4.20 -2.85
C TYR A 43 7.29 3.24 -1.67
N THR A 44 8.44 3.28 -1.01
CA THR A 44 8.71 2.46 0.17
C THR A 44 7.77 2.80 1.32
N ILE A 45 7.54 4.10 1.60
CA ILE A 45 6.62 4.53 2.66
C ILE A 45 5.19 4.05 2.35
N VAL A 46 4.76 4.18 1.10
CA VAL A 46 3.44 3.69 0.65
C VAL A 46 3.34 2.16 0.74
N ALA A 47 4.37 1.44 0.28
CA ALA A 47 4.42 -0.02 0.32
C ALA A 47 4.42 -0.55 1.76
N TRP A 48 5.14 0.10 2.67
CA TRP A 48 5.11 -0.24 4.08
C TRP A 48 3.71 -0.05 4.68
N ARG A 49 3.03 1.06 4.33
CA ARG A 49 1.67 1.32 4.83
C ARG A 49 0.66 0.31 4.29
N LEU A 50 0.78 -0.09 3.02
CA LEU A 50 -0.02 -1.17 2.45
C LEU A 50 0.24 -2.51 3.14
N LEU A 51 1.50 -2.84 3.42
CA LEU A 51 1.85 -4.05 4.14
C LEU A 51 1.25 -4.06 5.56
N TRP A 52 1.34 -2.95 6.29
CA TRP A 52 0.74 -2.81 7.61
C TRP A 52 -0.78 -2.99 7.57
N LEU A 53 -1.47 -2.37 6.59
CA LEU A 53 -2.91 -2.55 6.38
C LEU A 53 -3.29 -4.02 6.12
N THR A 54 -2.49 -4.75 5.34
CA THR A 54 -2.73 -6.19 5.13
C THR A 54 -2.48 -7.04 6.37
N TYR A 55 -1.66 -6.56 7.31
CA TYR A 55 -1.42 -7.24 8.58
C TYR A 55 -2.58 -6.98 9.56
N GLU A 56 -3.03 -5.73 9.68
CA GLU A 56 -4.20 -5.38 10.49
C GLU A 56 -5.46 -6.13 10.05
N ALA A 57 -5.68 -6.29 8.75
CA ALA A 57 -6.80 -7.09 8.25
C ALA A 57 -6.74 -8.58 8.63
N ARG A 58 -5.56 -9.12 8.95
CA ARG A 58 -5.42 -10.51 9.44
C ARG A 58 -5.55 -10.59 10.95
N TYR A 59 -5.07 -9.58 11.66
CA TYR A 59 -5.07 -9.56 13.12
C TYR A 59 -6.46 -9.21 13.67
N ASN A 60 -7.11 -8.18 13.12
CA ASN A 60 -8.43 -7.70 13.54
C ASN A 60 -9.36 -7.47 12.33
N PRO A 61 -9.77 -8.54 11.61
CA PRO A 61 -10.60 -8.42 10.40
C PRO A 61 -11.96 -7.74 10.64
N GLU A 62 -12.55 -7.96 11.81
CA GLU A 62 -13.90 -7.52 12.19
C GLU A 62 -13.94 -6.13 12.85
N ALA A 63 -12.79 -5.51 13.09
CA ALA A 63 -12.76 -4.16 13.63
C ALA A 63 -13.37 -3.16 12.62
N PRO A 64 -13.94 -2.04 13.09
CA PRO A 64 -14.51 -1.03 12.21
C PRO A 64 -13.40 -0.28 11.46
N ALA A 65 -13.65 0.04 10.19
CA ALA A 65 -12.67 0.68 9.32
C ALA A 65 -12.25 2.09 9.78
N ASP A 66 -13.00 2.75 10.67
CA ASP A 66 -12.64 4.07 11.21
C ASP A 66 -11.33 4.04 12.03
N THR A 67 -10.93 2.86 12.51
CA THR A 67 -9.68 2.65 13.24
C THR A 67 -8.43 2.76 12.36
N ILE A 68 -8.56 2.55 11.05
CA ILE A 68 -7.44 2.53 10.10
C ILE A 68 -7.56 3.58 8.99
N LEU A 69 -8.78 3.95 8.64
CA LEU A 69 -9.13 4.90 7.59
C LEU A 69 -9.98 6.00 8.21
N SER A 70 -9.68 7.25 7.88
CA SER A 70 -10.53 8.36 8.29
C SER A 70 -11.94 8.22 7.69
N THR A 71 -12.90 8.90 8.30
CA THR A 71 -14.31 8.86 7.86
C THR A 71 -14.47 9.17 6.38
N ILE A 72 -13.74 10.16 5.88
CA ILE A 72 -13.80 10.58 4.48
C ILE A 72 -13.17 9.53 3.57
N GLU A 73 -12.08 8.87 3.99
CA GLU A 73 -11.37 7.88 3.19
C GLU A 73 -12.22 6.63 2.95
N TRP A 74 -12.86 6.08 3.99
CA TRP A 74 -13.70 4.88 3.79
C TRP A 74 -15.00 5.21 3.06
N GLN A 75 -15.56 6.41 3.25
CA GLN A 75 -16.73 6.87 2.49
C GLN A 75 -16.41 7.04 1.00
N ALA A 76 -15.28 7.67 0.68
CA ALA A 76 -14.82 7.81 -0.71
C ALA A 76 -14.55 6.44 -1.36
N LEU A 77 -13.93 5.52 -0.61
CA LEU A 77 -13.73 4.14 -1.05
C LEU A 77 -15.06 3.45 -1.35
N TYR A 78 -16.04 3.57 -0.44
CA TYR A 78 -17.37 3.00 -0.60
C TYR A 78 -18.07 3.51 -1.86
N CYS A 79 -18.08 4.85 -2.06
CA CYS A 79 -18.69 5.48 -3.23
C CYS A 79 -18.01 5.03 -4.54
N THR A 80 -16.68 4.86 -4.51
CA THR A 80 -15.90 4.44 -5.68
C THR A 80 -16.22 2.99 -6.07
N VAL A 81 -16.34 2.08 -5.11
CA VAL A 81 -16.62 0.67 -5.36
C VAL A 81 -18.09 0.43 -5.71
N ASN A 82 -19.02 0.99 -4.93
CA ASN A 82 -20.46 0.77 -5.11
C ASN A 82 -21.09 1.71 -6.15
N LYS A 83 -20.31 2.66 -6.70
CA LYS A 83 -20.75 3.67 -7.69
C LYS A 83 -22.05 4.38 -7.26
N THR A 84 -22.20 4.59 -5.96
CA THR A 84 -23.43 5.11 -5.36
C THR A 84 -23.07 6.17 -4.32
N SER A 85 -23.89 7.21 -4.20
CA SER A 85 -23.72 8.29 -3.22
C SER A 85 -24.41 8.04 -1.87
N THR A 86 -25.06 6.88 -1.71
CA THR A 86 -25.75 6.49 -0.47
C THR A 86 -24.74 5.82 0.46
N LEU A 87 -24.35 6.54 1.51
CA LEU A 87 -23.42 6.03 2.50
C LEU A 87 -24.14 5.14 3.53
N PRO A 88 -23.51 4.05 3.99
CA PRO A 88 -24.03 3.27 5.10
C PRO A 88 -23.92 4.06 6.42
N GLU A 89 -24.83 3.78 7.37
CA GLU A 89 -24.88 4.43 8.69
C GLU A 89 -23.72 4.02 9.60
N HIS A 90 -23.15 2.83 9.37
CA HIS A 90 -22.03 2.30 10.13
C HIS A 90 -20.82 2.03 9.23
N PRO A 91 -19.58 2.25 9.74
CA PRO A 91 -18.39 1.94 8.98
C PRO A 91 -18.32 0.43 8.70
N PRO A 92 -17.91 0.03 7.49
CA PRO A 92 -17.67 -1.37 7.16
C PRO A 92 -16.48 -1.92 7.96
N THR A 93 -16.30 -3.25 7.95
CA THR A 93 -15.17 -3.91 8.60
C THR A 93 -13.85 -3.63 7.86
N ILE A 94 -12.72 -3.68 8.59
CA ILE A 94 -11.37 -3.55 8.03
C ILE A 94 -11.17 -4.49 6.84
N LYS A 95 -11.56 -5.77 7.00
CA LYS A 95 -11.43 -6.78 5.94
C LYS A 95 -12.11 -6.34 4.64
N THR A 96 -13.32 -5.81 4.73
CA THR A 96 -14.10 -5.33 3.59
C THR A 96 -13.42 -4.13 2.91
N CYS A 97 -12.95 -3.16 3.68
CA CYS A 97 -12.22 -2.01 3.14
C CYS A 97 -10.92 -2.41 2.44
N ILE A 98 -10.13 -3.31 3.03
CA ILE A 98 -8.91 -3.81 2.40
C ILE A 98 -9.22 -4.61 1.13
N PHE A 99 -10.31 -5.37 1.12
CA PHE A 99 -10.76 -6.08 -0.08
C PHE A 99 -11.11 -5.10 -1.22
N TRP A 100 -11.83 -4.02 -0.91
CA TRP A 100 -12.14 -2.95 -1.87
C TRP A 100 -10.89 -2.24 -2.39
N LEU A 101 -9.95 -1.90 -1.50
CA LEU A 101 -8.67 -1.31 -1.90
C LEU A 101 -7.86 -2.24 -2.80
N ALA A 102 -7.84 -3.54 -2.49
CA ALA A 102 -7.18 -4.54 -3.31
C ALA A 102 -7.85 -4.62 -4.69
N ALA A 103 -9.19 -4.65 -4.75
CA ALA A 103 -9.95 -4.67 -6.00
C ALA A 103 -9.66 -3.45 -6.89
N LEU A 104 -9.53 -2.25 -6.29
CA LEU A 104 -9.11 -1.04 -7.03
C LEU A 104 -7.68 -1.16 -7.57
N GLY A 105 -6.79 -1.84 -6.85
CA GLY A 105 -5.43 -2.17 -7.29
C GLY A 105 -5.34 -3.26 -8.35
N GLY A 106 -6.47 -3.79 -8.85
CA GLY A 106 -6.49 -4.88 -9.82
C GLY A 106 -6.35 -6.27 -9.20
N PHE A 107 -6.43 -6.39 -7.87
CA PHE A 107 -6.52 -7.69 -7.20
C PHE A 107 -7.92 -8.28 -7.45
N LEU A 108 -7.99 -9.13 -8.47
CA LEU A 108 -9.14 -10.00 -8.69
C LEU A 108 -9.05 -11.12 -7.66
N CYS A 109 -9.79 -10.99 -6.55
CA CYS A 109 -9.90 -12.03 -5.53
C CYS A 109 -10.56 -13.27 -6.13
N ARG A 110 -9.76 -14.12 -6.77
CA ARG A 110 -10.15 -15.47 -7.17
C ARG A 110 -9.98 -16.36 -5.93
N ASN A 111 -11.11 -16.84 -5.43
CA ASN A 111 -11.40 -17.61 -4.21
C ASN A 111 -11.76 -16.80 -2.97
#